data_AF-A0A8J4A3W0-F1
#
_entry.id   AF-A0A8J4A3W0-F1
#
_cell.length_a   1.000
_cell.length_b   1.000
_cell.length_c   1.000
_cell.angle_alpha   90.00
_cell.angle_beta   90.00
_cell.angle_gamma   90.00
#
_symmetry.space_group_name_H-M   'P 1'
#
loop_
_entity.id
_entity.type
_entity.pdbx_description
1 polymer ?
#
loop_
_entity_poly.entity_id
_entity_poly.type
_entity_poly.pdbx_seq_one_letter_code
_entity_poly.pdbx_strand_id
1 'polypeptide(L)'
;MREPRREDDDALATIELVVRLNASPRIVDEFVRAAGSSHADNWFYAGLAAWALMDVTAHSLRKHSLLTSALDHLSTAVSLRPDHWPARFMRASYLTMLHSDEADEMIAFLLPGSYGLAAARDDARTLVDLRSAADPRAPYGLAPYCLLAVQALMDGDEPHAWEALRAGLSRTDAGPAPAMATQLAVPVVIALRRPELDGQPALRAELTRRCRLLTQPRERVT
;
A
#
# COMPACT_ATOMS: atom_id res chain seq x y z
N MET A 1 -2.16 -12.74 12.30
CA MET A 1 -1.90 -11.66 11.33
C MET A 1 -0.44 -11.72 10.90
N ARG A 2 -0.16 -11.52 9.60
CA ARG A 2 1.20 -11.29 9.10
C ARG A 2 1.44 -9.81 8.92
N GLU A 3 2.27 -9.24 9.76
CA GLU A 3 2.63 -7.81 9.77
C GLU A 3 3.78 -7.51 8.77
N PRO A 4 4.04 -6.23 8.46
CA PRO A 4 5.29 -5.82 7.83
C PRO A 4 6.48 -6.19 8.71
N ARG A 5 7.53 -6.77 8.13
CA ARG A 5 8.74 -7.21 8.86
C ARG A 5 9.99 -6.79 8.12
N ARG A 6 11.14 -6.87 8.79
CA ARG A 6 12.43 -6.47 8.23
C ARG A 6 12.77 -7.22 6.94
N GLU A 7 12.39 -8.48 6.84
CA GLU A 7 12.58 -9.28 5.63
C GLU A 7 11.86 -8.66 4.41
N ASP A 8 10.76 -7.93 4.62
CA ASP A 8 10.06 -7.23 3.54
C ASP A 8 10.87 -6.02 3.04
N ASP A 9 11.58 -5.33 3.93
CA ASP A 9 12.49 -4.24 3.54
C ASP A 9 13.69 -4.77 2.77
N ASP A 10 14.30 -5.85 3.26
CA ASP A 10 15.43 -6.49 2.61
C ASP A 10 15.04 -7.00 1.21
N ALA A 11 13.85 -7.61 1.10
CA ALA A 11 13.28 -8.05 -0.17
C ALA A 11 13.00 -6.88 -1.13
N LEU A 12 12.34 -5.82 -0.65
CA LEU A 12 12.03 -4.63 -1.44
C LEU A 12 13.32 -3.95 -1.94
N ALA A 13 14.30 -3.74 -1.07
CA ALA A 13 15.58 -3.16 -1.43
C ALA A 13 16.33 -4.01 -2.47
N THR A 14 16.29 -5.33 -2.32
CA THR A 14 16.89 -6.27 -3.29
C THR A 14 16.18 -6.19 -4.63
N ILE A 15 14.84 -6.21 -4.65
CA ILE A 15 14.03 -6.07 -5.86
C ILE A 15 14.36 -4.76 -6.58
N GLU A 16 14.32 -3.63 -5.86
CA GLU A 16 14.61 -2.31 -6.42
C GLU A 16 16.03 -2.22 -7.01
N LEU A 17 17.01 -2.80 -6.31
CA LEU A 17 18.39 -2.86 -6.78
C LEU A 17 18.50 -3.66 -8.09
N VAL A 18 17.94 -4.87 -8.13
CA VAL A 18 18.02 -5.72 -9.33
C VAL A 18 17.30 -5.08 -10.52
N VAL A 19 16.14 -4.47 -10.29
CA VAL A 19 15.38 -3.73 -11.29
C VAL A 19 16.21 -2.57 -11.87
N ARG A 20 16.87 -1.78 -11.01
CA ARG A 20 17.73 -0.65 -11.44
C ARG A 20 19.00 -1.08 -12.17
N LEU A 21 19.57 -2.22 -11.78
CA LEU A 21 20.72 -2.82 -12.47
C LEU A 21 20.35 -3.40 -13.84
N ASN A 22 19.08 -3.30 -14.25
CA ASN A 22 18.56 -3.80 -15.53
C ASN A 22 18.81 -5.31 -15.71
N ALA A 23 18.98 -6.02 -14.59
CA ALA A 23 19.26 -7.43 -14.54
C ALA A 23 17.95 -8.22 -14.74
N SER A 24 17.50 -8.21 -16.00
CA SER A 24 16.45 -9.03 -16.60
C SER A 24 14.99 -8.80 -16.17
N PRO A 25 14.06 -8.68 -17.13
CA PRO A 25 12.61 -8.85 -16.92
C PRO A 25 12.22 -10.19 -16.26
N ARG A 26 13.15 -11.17 -16.21
CA ARG A 26 12.95 -12.51 -15.65
C ARG A 26 12.88 -12.55 -14.13
N ILE A 27 13.17 -11.46 -13.41
CA ILE A 27 13.12 -11.45 -11.94
C ILE A 27 11.72 -11.82 -11.40
N VAL A 28 10.65 -11.35 -12.05
CA VAL A 28 9.27 -11.72 -11.67
C VAL A 28 9.05 -13.22 -11.89
N ASP A 29 9.50 -13.76 -13.03
CA ASP A 29 9.38 -15.19 -13.33
C ASP A 29 10.16 -16.04 -12.34
N GLU A 30 11.32 -15.59 -11.87
CA GLU A 30 12.11 -16.28 -10.84
C GLU A 30 11.39 -16.24 -9.47
N PHE A 31 10.80 -15.12 -9.07
CA PHE A 31 9.99 -15.07 -7.83
C PHE A 31 8.74 -15.95 -7.93
N VAL A 32 8.04 -15.93 -9.07
CA VAL A 32 6.87 -16.81 -9.31
C VAL A 32 7.29 -18.29 -9.33
N ARG A 33 8.43 -18.62 -9.95
CA ARG A 33 8.96 -19.99 -9.98
C ARG A 33 9.39 -20.45 -8.59
N ALA A 34 10.08 -19.59 -7.84
CA ALA A 34 10.49 -19.85 -6.46
C ALA A 34 9.29 -19.92 -5.50
N ALA A 35 8.18 -19.24 -5.83
CA ALA A 35 6.99 -19.25 -5.01
C ALA A 35 6.43 -20.66 -4.80
N GLY A 36 6.44 -21.48 -5.85
CA GLY A 36 5.58 -22.66 -5.90
C GLY A 36 4.10 -22.25 -5.68
N SER A 37 3.18 -23.20 -5.74
CA SER A 37 1.73 -22.88 -5.70
C SER A 37 1.18 -22.44 -4.35
N SER A 38 1.98 -22.38 -3.26
CA SER A 38 1.44 -22.40 -1.89
C SER A 38 2.02 -21.41 -0.88
N HIS A 39 3.08 -20.65 -1.19
CA HIS A 39 3.67 -19.71 -0.21
C HIS A 39 3.24 -18.25 -0.46
N ALA A 40 2.38 -17.73 0.41
CA ALA A 40 1.82 -16.38 0.30
C ALA A 40 2.90 -15.26 0.24
N ASP A 41 3.97 -15.36 1.03
CA ASP A 41 5.04 -14.35 1.06
C ASP A 41 5.77 -14.24 -0.29
N ASN A 42 5.95 -15.37 -1.00
CA ASN A 42 6.60 -15.36 -2.31
C ASN A 42 5.71 -14.71 -3.39
N TRP A 43 4.40 -14.93 -3.34
CA TRP A 43 3.44 -14.22 -4.17
C TRP A 43 3.41 -12.71 -3.85
N PHE A 44 3.53 -12.35 -2.57
CA PHE A 44 3.69 -10.97 -2.17
C PHE A 44 4.95 -10.33 -2.78
N TYR A 45 6.11 -10.99 -2.72
CA TYR A 45 7.34 -10.50 -3.32
C TYR A 45 7.29 -10.45 -4.86
N ALA A 46 6.63 -11.41 -5.51
CA ALA A 46 6.36 -11.34 -6.95
C ALA A 46 5.49 -10.13 -7.32
N GLY A 47 4.53 -9.77 -6.46
CA GLY A 47 3.73 -8.55 -6.58
C GLY A 47 4.58 -7.28 -6.46
N LEU A 48 5.45 -7.20 -5.45
CA LEU A 48 6.39 -6.08 -5.28
C LEU A 48 7.34 -5.94 -6.47
N ALA A 49 7.85 -7.06 -7.00
CA ALA A 49 8.74 -7.05 -8.17
C ALA A 49 8.04 -6.56 -9.44
N ALA A 50 6.80 -6.99 -9.67
CA ALA A 50 6.00 -6.52 -10.80
C ALA A 50 5.75 -5.00 -10.71
N TRP A 51 5.44 -4.49 -9.51
CA TRP A 51 5.29 -3.06 -9.28
C TRP A 51 6.59 -2.28 -9.51
N ALA A 52 7.71 -2.72 -8.93
CA ALA A 52 9.00 -2.04 -9.09
C ALA A 52 9.45 -1.95 -10.56
N LEU A 53 9.15 -2.97 -11.36
CA LEU A 53 9.41 -2.94 -12.80
C LEU A 53 8.60 -1.88 -13.56
N MET A 54 7.42 -1.48 -13.06
CA MET A 54 6.63 -0.43 -13.70
C MET A 54 7.36 0.91 -13.72
N ASP A 55 8.15 1.21 -12.68
CA ASP A 55 8.86 2.48 -12.53
C ASP A 55 9.96 2.67 -13.58
N VAL A 56 10.61 1.57 -14.01
CA VAL A 56 11.68 1.60 -15.02
C VAL A 56 11.20 1.27 -16.44
N THR A 57 9.96 0.81 -16.58
CA THR A 57 9.40 0.45 -17.89
C THR A 57 8.93 1.71 -18.62
N ALA A 58 9.41 1.98 -19.83
CA ALA A 58 8.96 3.15 -20.60
C ALA A 58 7.59 2.93 -21.28
N HIS A 59 7.29 1.70 -21.72
CA HIS A 59 6.11 1.40 -22.54
C HIS A 59 4.83 1.25 -21.71
N SER A 60 3.80 2.04 -22.03
CA SER A 60 2.51 2.08 -21.32
C SER A 60 1.79 0.73 -21.25
N LEU A 61 1.73 -0.02 -22.36
CA LEU A 61 1.13 -1.36 -22.39
C LEU A 61 1.84 -2.35 -21.46
N ARG A 62 3.18 -2.24 -21.36
CA ARG A 62 3.94 -3.10 -20.46
C ARG A 62 3.75 -2.68 -19.00
N LYS A 63 3.66 -1.38 -18.70
CA LYS A 63 3.28 -0.90 -17.35
C LYS A 63 1.93 -1.44 -16.92
N HIS A 64 0.95 -1.42 -17.83
CA HIS A 64 -0.37 -1.96 -17.60
C HIS A 64 -0.33 -3.47 -17.30
N SER A 65 0.34 -4.27 -18.14
CA SER A 65 0.53 -5.71 -17.89
C SER A 65 1.23 -6.02 -16.58
N LEU A 66 2.21 -5.19 -16.17
CA LEU A 66 2.90 -5.34 -14.89
C LEU A 66 1.99 -4.99 -13.70
N LEU A 67 1.17 -3.95 -13.84
CA LEU A 67 0.17 -3.58 -12.85
C LEU A 67 -0.83 -4.71 -12.62
N THR A 68 -1.41 -5.27 -13.70
CA THR A 68 -2.36 -6.38 -13.58
C THR A 68 -1.71 -7.58 -12.91
N SER A 69 -0.47 -7.91 -13.30
CA SER A 69 0.32 -8.99 -12.68
C SER A 69 0.57 -8.73 -11.19
N ALA A 70 0.90 -7.49 -10.81
CA ALA A 70 1.11 -7.13 -9.42
C ALA A 70 -0.17 -7.36 -8.59
N LEU A 71 -1.33 -6.92 -9.09
CA LEU A 71 -2.61 -7.10 -8.41
C LEU A 71 -3.02 -8.58 -8.31
N ASP A 72 -2.79 -9.38 -9.35
CA ASP A 72 -3.07 -10.82 -9.34
C ASP A 72 -2.16 -11.57 -8.36
N HIS A 73 -0.87 -11.26 -8.33
CA HIS A 73 0.07 -11.84 -7.36
C HIS A 73 -0.29 -11.48 -5.92
N LEU A 74 -0.59 -10.21 -5.65
CA LEU A 74 -1.03 -9.77 -4.32
C LEU A 74 -2.37 -10.41 -3.91
N SER A 75 -3.28 -10.59 -4.88
CA SER A 75 -4.55 -11.27 -4.63
C SER A 75 -4.38 -12.76 -4.35
N THR A 76 -3.42 -13.41 -5.01
CA THR A 76 -3.02 -14.78 -4.71
C THR A 76 -2.44 -14.88 -3.30
N ALA A 77 -1.55 -13.96 -2.91
CA ALA A 77 -0.98 -13.91 -1.56
C ALA A 77 -2.07 -13.79 -0.48
N VAL A 78 -3.06 -12.89 -0.67
CA VAL A 78 -4.16 -12.74 0.28
C VAL A 78 -5.13 -13.92 0.25
N SER A 79 -5.33 -14.57 -0.90
CA SER A 79 -6.18 -15.77 -0.98
C SER A 79 -5.57 -16.95 -0.23
N LEU A 80 -4.24 -17.13 -0.32
CA LEU A 80 -3.51 -18.13 0.45
C LEU A 80 -3.41 -17.78 1.94
N ARG A 81 -3.37 -16.48 2.26
CA ARG A 81 -3.25 -15.97 3.62
C ARG A 81 -4.11 -14.71 3.82
N PRO A 82 -5.38 -14.84 4.24
CA PRO A 82 -6.31 -13.71 4.36
C PRO A 82 -5.87 -12.60 5.32
N ASP A 83 -5.04 -12.95 6.32
CA ASP A 83 -4.47 -12.06 7.32
C ASP A 83 -3.10 -11.47 6.92
N HIS A 84 -2.73 -11.58 5.63
CA HIS A 84 -1.49 -11.05 5.08
C HIS A 84 -1.57 -9.53 4.88
N TRP A 85 -1.32 -8.79 5.96
CA TRP A 85 -1.55 -7.35 6.04
C TRP A 85 -0.79 -6.56 4.95
N PRO A 86 0.52 -6.79 4.68
CA PRO A 86 1.23 -6.00 3.66
C PRO A 86 0.72 -6.23 2.24
N ALA A 87 0.47 -7.47 1.82
CA ALA A 87 -0.11 -7.74 0.51
C ALA A 87 -1.46 -7.03 0.32
N ARG A 88 -2.34 -7.11 1.32
CA ARG A 88 -3.64 -6.43 1.32
C ARG A 88 -3.49 -4.91 1.26
N PHE A 89 -2.58 -4.35 2.06
CA PHE A 89 -2.26 -2.93 2.06
C PHE A 89 -1.73 -2.45 0.71
N MET A 90 -0.76 -3.16 0.12
CA MET A 90 -0.15 -2.77 -1.14
C MET A 90 -1.17 -2.75 -2.27
N ARG A 91 -2.02 -3.79 -2.42
CA ARG A 91 -3.03 -3.78 -3.50
C ARG A 91 -4.11 -2.72 -3.32
N ALA A 92 -4.52 -2.43 -2.07
CA ALA A 92 -5.44 -1.32 -1.80
C ALA A 92 -4.77 0.03 -2.12
N SER A 93 -3.51 0.22 -1.72
CA SER A 93 -2.74 1.44 -1.99
C SER A 93 -2.52 1.66 -3.48
N TYR A 94 -2.14 0.63 -4.24
CA TYR A 94 -1.93 0.73 -5.68
C TYR A 94 -3.21 1.15 -6.41
N LEU A 95 -4.36 0.58 -6.06
CA LEU A 95 -5.62 0.99 -6.68
C LEU A 95 -6.00 2.42 -6.35
N THR A 96 -5.86 2.81 -5.08
CA THR A 96 -6.12 4.20 -4.66
C THR A 96 -5.19 5.20 -5.35
N MET A 97 -3.94 4.82 -5.66
CA MET A 97 -3.00 5.67 -6.41
C MET A 97 -3.36 5.85 -7.88
N LEU A 98 -3.97 4.85 -8.49
CA LEU A 98 -4.32 4.85 -9.91
C LEU A 98 -5.62 5.59 -10.20
N HIS A 99 -6.44 5.75 -9.17
CA HIS A 99 -7.73 6.39 -9.29
C HIS A 99 -7.55 7.91 -9.22
N SER A 100 -7.93 8.57 -10.29
CA SER A 100 -8.04 10.02 -10.43
C SER A 100 -9.49 10.35 -10.76
N ASP A 101 -9.94 11.54 -10.36
CA ASP A 101 -11.31 12.05 -10.52
C ASP A 101 -11.90 11.95 -11.96
N GLU A 102 -11.08 11.67 -12.99
CA GLU A 102 -11.47 11.54 -14.40
C GLU A 102 -11.45 10.10 -14.96
N ALA A 103 -11.11 9.08 -14.16
CA ALA A 103 -10.67 7.78 -14.69
C ALA A 103 -11.51 6.54 -14.29
N ASP A 104 -12.59 6.69 -13.54
CA ASP A 104 -13.38 5.60 -12.95
C ASP A 104 -13.81 4.53 -13.96
N GLU A 105 -14.41 4.96 -15.07
CA GLU A 105 -14.89 4.04 -16.10
C GLU A 105 -13.71 3.37 -16.83
N MET A 106 -12.66 4.12 -17.16
CA MET A 106 -11.47 3.59 -17.82
C MET A 106 -10.72 2.59 -16.93
N ILE A 107 -10.63 2.84 -15.62
CA ILE A 107 -9.97 1.97 -14.65
C ILE A 107 -10.70 0.62 -14.56
N ALA A 108 -12.03 0.61 -14.63
CA ALA A 108 -12.81 -0.64 -14.66
C ALA A 108 -12.53 -1.50 -15.91
N PHE A 109 -12.21 -0.87 -17.06
CA PHE A 109 -11.80 -1.58 -18.28
C PHE A 109 -10.32 -2.02 -18.27
N LEU A 110 -9.47 -1.30 -17.54
CA LEU A 110 -8.03 -1.53 -17.52
C LEU A 110 -7.62 -2.50 -16.39
N LEU A 111 -8.36 -2.59 -15.29
CA LEU A 111 -7.99 -3.49 -14.21
C LEU A 111 -8.50 -4.92 -14.45
N PRO A 112 -7.80 -5.94 -13.92
CA PRO A 112 -8.31 -7.30 -13.97
C PRO A 112 -9.66 -7.37 -13.24
N GLY A 113 -10.64 -8.07 -13.82
CA GLY A 113 -12.00 -8.18 -13.26
C GLY A 113 -12.06 -8.84 -11.87
N SER A 114 -10.94 -9.36 -11.36
CA SER A 114 -10.79 -9.99 -10.05
C SER A 114 -10.67 -8.98 -8.89
N TYR A 115 -10.26 -7.73 -9.13
CA TYR A 115 -10.00 -6.77 -8.06
C TYR A 115 -10.22 -5.30 -8.48
N GLY A 116 -11.24 -4.66 -7.91
CA GLY A 116 -11.65 -3.28 -8.21
C GLY A 116 -11.74 -2.37 -6.98
N LEU A 117 -12.20 -1.12 -7.17
CA LEU A 117 -12.25 -0.08 -6.12
C LEU A 117 -13.06 -0.49 -4.89
N ALA A 118 -14.20 -1.16 -5.10
CA ALA A 118 -15.00 -1.68 -3.99
C ALA A 118 -14.21 -2.68 -3.12
N ALA A 119 -13.43 -3.57 -3.77
CA ALA A 119 -12.56 -4.52 -3.08
C ALA A 119 -11.39 -3.82 -2.38
N ALA A 120 -10.82 -2.76 -2.97
CA ALA A 120 -9.80 -1.94 -2.33
C ALA A 120 -10.31 -1.18 -1.09
N ARG A 121 -11.56 -0.72 -1.12
CA ARG A 121 -12.21 -0.12 0.04
C ARG A 121 -12.48 -1.16 1.13
N ASP A 122 -12.94 -2.35 0.76
CA ASP A 122 -13.11 -3.47 1.70
C ASP A 122 -11.79 -3.91 2.33
N ASP A 123 -10.72 -3.95 1.54
CA ASP A 123 -9.37 -4.20 2.04
C ASP A 123 -8.93 -3.14 3.05
N ALA A 124 -9.13 -1.86 2.76
CA ALA A 124 -8.78 -0.78 3.68
C ALA A 124 -9.55 -0.87 5.01
N ARG A 125 -10.85 -1.24 4.97
CA ARG A 125 -11.64 -1.53 6.18
C ARG A 125 -11.12 -2.75 6.93
N THR A 126 -10.86 -3.84 6.20
CA THR A 126 -10.30 -5.07 6.77
C THR A 126 -8.95 -4.81 7.43
N LEU A 127 -8.10 -3.95 6.86
CA LEU A 127 -6.81 -3.56 7.43
C LEU A 127 -6.95 -2.73 8.72
N VAL A 128 -8.02 -1.95 8.84
CA VAL A 128 -8.40 -1.23 10.07
C VAL A 128 -8.85 -2.21 11.17
N ASP A 129 -9.50 -3.31 10.78
CA ASP A 129 -9.98 -4.35 11.71
C ASP A 129 -8.88 -5.34 12.09
N LEU A 130 -7.98 -5.64 11.15
CA LEU A 130 -6.77 -6.43 11.36
C LEU A 130 -5.76 -5.62 12.18
N ARG A 131 -5.96 -5.63 13.50
CA ARG A 131 -5.05 -5.04 14.47
C ARG A 131 -3.94 -6.01 14.87
N SER A 132 -2.75 -5.46 15.13
CA SER A 132 -1.68 -6.19 15.81
C SER A 132 -2.14 -6.59 17.20
N ALA A 133 -1.95 -7.88 17.52
CA ALA A 133 -2.08 -8.35 18.89
C ALA A 133 -0.93 -7.86 19.77
N ALA A 134 0.24 -7.59 19.18
CA ALA A 134 1.42 -7.11 19.88
C ALA A 134 1.35 -5.60 20.14
N ASP A 135 0.89 -4.82 19.16
CA ASP A 135 0.74 -3.37 19.27
C ASP A 135 -0.50 -2.85 18.52
N PRO A 136 -1.68 -2.82 19.17
CA PRO A 136 -2.91 -2.35 18.55
C PRO A 136 -2.87 -0.89 18.09
N ARG A 137 -1.95 -0.09 18.66
CA ARG A 137 -1.78 1.34 18.35
C ARG A 137 -0.58 1.60 17.45
N ALA A 138 -0.03 0.57 16.81
CA ALA A 138 1.18 0.68 16.00
C ALA A 138 1.11 1.87 15.01
N PRO A 139 2.21 2.65 14.85
CA PRO A 139 2.18 3.87 14.04
C PRO A 139 1.75 3.68 12.59
N TYR A 140 2.12 2.54 11.99
CA TYR A 140 1.75 2.20 10.63
C TYR A 140 0.25 1.91 10.45
N GLY A 141 -0.48 1.69 11.54
CA GLY A 141 -1.93 1.50 11.53
C GLY A 141 -2.70 2.75 11.10
N LEU A 142 -2.05 3.90 10.96
CA LEU A 142 -2.63 5.12 10.39
C LEU A 142 -2.86 4.99 8.87
N ALA A 143 -2.02 4.22 8.17
CA ALA A 143 -2.03 4.17 6.71
C ALA A 143 -3.37 3.68 6.11
N PRO A 144 -4.03 2.62 6.65
CA PRO A 144 -5.37 2.23 6.20
C PRO A 144 -6.45 3.31 6.36
N TYR A 145 -6.37 4.11 7.43
CA TYR A 145 -7.29 5.24 7.62
C TYR A 145 -7.07 6.33 6.57
N CYS A 146 -5.81 6.60 6.19
CA CYS A 146 -5.52 7.51 5.09
C CYS A 146 -6.03 6.97 3.75
N LEU A 147 -5.96 5.66 3.50
CA LEU A 147 -6.57 5.05 2.31
C LEU A 147 -8.09 5.27 2.28
N LEU A 148 -8.79 4.98 3.39
CA LEU A 148 -10.24 5.21 3.49
C LEU A 148 -10.60 6.68 3.28
N ALA A 149 -9.80 7.59 3.84
CA ALA A 149 -10.03 9.01 3.69
C ALA A 149 -9.84 9.49 2.24
N VAL A 150 -8.76 9.05 1.57
CA VAL A 150 -8.53 9.38 0.17
C VAL A 150 -9.67 8.84 -0.70
N GLN A 151 -10.09 7.60 -0.48
CA GLN A 151 -11.22 7.01 -1.20
C GLN A 151 -12.53 7.80 -0.98
N ALA A 152 -12.82 8.22 0.26
CA ALA A 152 -13.99 9.04 0.54
C ALA A 152 -13.93 10.42 -0.14
N LEU A 153 -12.76 11.06 -0.18
CA LEU A 153 -12.58 12.32 -0.91
C LEU A 153 -12.80 12.16 -2.42
N MET A 154 -12.39 11.03 -3.00
CA MET A 154 -12.66 10.72 -4.42
C MET A 154 -14.16 10.59 -4.70
N ASP A 155 -14.92 10.07 -3.74
CA ASP A 155 -16.38 10.01 -3.80
C ASP A 155 -17.07 11.37 -3.53
N GLY A 156 -16.30 12.44 -3.24
CA GLY A 156 -16.83 13.74 -2.81
C GLY A 156 -17.36 13.78 -1.37
N ASP A 157 -17.06 12.77 -0.55
CA ASP A 157 -17.54 12.61 0.82
C ASP A 157 -16.52 13.11 1.85
N GLU A 158 -16.37 14.42 1.91
CA GLU A 158 -15.50 15.08 2.88
C GLU A 158 -15.80 14.72 4.35
N PRO A 159 -17.06 14.68 4.83
CA PRO A 159 -17.35 14.32 6.21
C PRO A 159 -16.76 12.96 6.61
N HIS A 160 -16.93 11.93 5.78
CA HIS A 160 -16.38 10.60 6.06
C HIS A 160 -14.85 10.57 5.96
N ALA A 161 -14.26 11.36 5.06
CA ALA A 161 -12.81 11.49 4.99
C ALA A 161 -12.23 12.07 6.28
N TRP A 162 -12.84 13.12 6.83
CA TRP A 162 -12.42 13.74 8.08
C TRP A 162 -12.61 12.82 9.28
N GLU A 163 -13.72 12.07 9.30
CA GLU A 163 -13.96 11.06 10.33
C GLU A 163 -12.88 9.98 10.30
N ALA A 164 -12.55 9.43 9.13
CA ALA A 164 -11.54 8.41 8.98
C ALA A 164 -10.15 8.89 9.47
N LEU A 165 -9.73 10.10 9.08
CA LEU A 165 -8.44 10.64 9.51
C LEU A 165 -8.39 10.89 11.02
N ARG A 166 -9.45 11.46 11.62
CA ARG A 166 -9.51 11.67 13.07
C ARG A 166 -9.56 10.34 13.83
N ALA A 167 -10.26 9.34 13.32
CA ALA A 167 -10.28 8.00 13.88
C ALA A 167 -8.88 7.37 13.84
N GLY A 168 -8.15 7.48 12.72
CA GLY A 168 -6.77 7.03 12.63
C GLY A 168 -5.86 7.69 13.65
N LEU A 169 -5.85 9.02 13.70
CA LEU A 169 -5.01 9.79 14.61
C LEU A 169 -5.25 9.51 16.10
N SER A 170 -6.50 9.22 16.48
CA SER A 170 -6.86 8.90 17.87
C SER A 170 -6.55 7.45 18.27
N ARG A 171 -6.56 6.53 17.31
CA ARG A 171 -6.39 5.09 17.52
C ARG A 171 -4.97 4.58 17.30
N THR A 172 -4.08 5.40 16.76
CA THR A 172 -2.68 5.02 16.53
C THR A 172 -1.72 6.01 17.14
N ASP A 173 -0.55 5.52 17.51
CA ASP A 173 0.52 6.31 18.11
C ASP A 173 1.48 6.85 17.06
N ALA A 174 2.21 7.90 17.44
CA ALA A 174 3.17 8.54 16.57
C ALA A 174 4.51 7.82 16.73
N GLY A 175 5.19 7.54 15.63
CA GLY A 175 6.50 6.88 15.69
C GLY A 175 6.88 6.23 14.37
N PRO A 176 8.09 5.62 14.32
CA PRO A 176 8.60 4.98 13.12
C PRO A 176 7.84 3.69 12.81
N ALA A 177 7.69 3.38 11.53
CA ALA A 177 7.24 2.07 11.10
C ALA A 177 8.33 1.00 11.37
N PRO A 178 7.96 -0.23 11.74
CA PRO A 178 8.93 -1.30 11.99
C PRO A 178 9.58 -1.80 10.70
N ALA A 179 8.87 -1.71 9.57
CA ALA A 179 9.32 -2.06 8.24
C ALA A 179 8.45 -1.38 7.19
N MET A 180 8.91 -1.36 5.93
CA MET A 180 8.22 -0.82 4.76
C MET A 180 7.80 0.65 4.91
N ALA A 181 8.57 1.43 5.67
CA ALA A 181 8.20 2.79 6.09
C ALA A 181 7.82 3.70 4.91
N THR A 182 8.60 3.64 3.81
CA THR A 182 8.35 4.42 2.60
C THR A 182 7.01 4.08 1.96
N GLN A 183 6.67 2.79 1.85
CA GLN A 183 5.41 2.34 1.25
C GLN A 183 4.22 2.70 2.13
N LEU A 184 4.36 2.55 3.45
CA LEU A 184 3.32 2.89 4.43
C LEU A 184 3.04 4.39 4.51
N ALA A 185 4.03 5.23 4.17
CA ALA A 185 3.85 6.68 4.12
C ALA A 185 3.08 7.16 2.89
N VAL A 186 3.02 6.37 1.80
CA VAL A 186 2.42 6.79 0.53
C VAL A 186 0.96 7.27 0.70
N PRO A 187 0.05 6.54 1.37
CA PRO A 187 -1.32 7.02 1.55
C PRO A 187 -1.41 8.31 2.38
N VAL A 188 -0.50 8.50 3.33
CA VAL A 188 -0.43 9.72 4.14
C VAL A 188 -0.01 10.91 3.27
N VAL A 189 0.99 10.72 2.41
CA VAL A 189 1.43 11.74 1.45
C VAL A 189 0.34 12.08 0.46
N ILE A 190 -0.42 11.10 -0.04
CA ILE A 190 -1.53 11.32 -0.95
C ILE A 190 -2.63 12.15 -0.26
N ALA A 191 -3.03 11.76 0.94
CA ALA A 191 -4.01 12.53 1.73
C ALA A 191 -3.54 13.97 1.97
N LEU A 192 -2.24 14.18 2.25
CA LEU A 192 -1.65 15.52 2.40
C LEU A 192 -1.65 16.36 1.12
N ARG A 193 -1.69 15.74 -0.07
CA ARG A 193 -1.74 16.44 -1.36
C ARG A 193 -3.16 16.82 -1.79
N ARG A 194 -4.19 16.32 -1.10
CA ARG A 194 -5.58 16.65 -1.39
C ARG A 194 -5.88 18.11 -0.99
N PRO A 195 -6.40 18.94 -1.92
CA PRO A 195 -6.71 20.35 -1.64
C PRO A 195 -7.81 20.51 -0.58
N GLU A 196 -8.71 19.53 -0.46
CA GLU A 196 -9.79 19.52 0.53
C GLU A 196 -9.25 19.63 1.97
N LEU A 197 -8.02 19.15 2.20
CA LEU A 197 -7.36 19.20 3.49
C LEU A 197 -6.90 20.63 3.88
N ASP A 198 -6.91 21.60 2.96
CA ASP A 198 -6.63 23.01 3.26
C ASP A 198 -7.66 23.63 4.21
N GLY A 199 -8.91 23.14 4.17
CA GLY A 199 -9.95 23.50 5.13
C GLY A 199 -9.75 22.92 6.54
N GLN A 200 -8.76 22.04 6.75
CA GLN A 200 -8.51 21.34 8.00
C GLN A 200 -7.04 21.52 8.47
N PRO A 201 -6.59 22.75 8.78
CA PRO A 201 -5.17 23.05 9.02
C PRO A 201 -4.57 22.28 10.22
N ALA A 202 -5.34 22.07 11.28
CA ALA A 202 -4.90 21.26 12.42
C ALA A 202 -4.68 19.79 12.04
N LEU A 203 -5.56 19.24 11.21
CA LEU A 203 -5.47 17.87 10.72
C LEU A 203 -4.25 17.71 9.81
N ARG A 204 -4.06 18.66 8.89
CA ARG A 204 -2.88 18.74 8.00
C ARG A 204 -1.57 18.79 8.80
N ALA A 205 -1.51 19.61 9.84
CA ALA A 205 -0.32 19.74 10.68
C ALA A 205 0.01 18.42 11.39
N GLU A 206 -0.97 17.75 11.99
CA GLU A 206 -0.75 16.48 12.66
C GLU A 206 -0.41 15.36 11.67
N LEU A 207 -1.10 15.26 10.53
CA LEU A 207 -0.75 14.28 9.48
C LEU A 207 0.67 14.49 8.94
N THR A 208 1.08 15.74 8.77
CA THR A 208 2.45 16.08 8.35
C THR A 208 3.46 15.60 9.39
N ARG A 209 3.19 15.82 10.68
CA ARG A 209 4.02 15.31 11.78
C ARG A 209 4.08 13.79 11.76
N ARG A 210 2.93 13.11 11.67
CA ARG A 210 2.85 11.63 11.63
C ARG A 210 3.61 11.06 10.44
N CYS A 211 3.46 11.65 9.26
CA CYS A 211 4.17 11.23 8.04
C CYS A 211 5.69 11.27 8.24
N ARG A 212 6.22 12.37 8.81
CA ARG A 212 7.66 12.50 9.08
C ARG A 212 8.14 11.43 10.06
N LEU A 213 7.44 11.25 11.17
CA LEU A 213 7.78 10.28 12.20
C LEU A 213 7.73 8.84 11.67
N LEU A 214 6.77 8.51 10.81
CA LEU A 214 6.63 7.18 10.22
C LEU A 214 7.87 6.77 9.41
N THR A 215 8.46 7.72 8.69
CA THR A 215 9.64 7.52 7.85
C THR A 215 10.98 7.68 8.58
N GLN A 216 10.97 7.99 9.87
CA GLN A 216 12.21 8.08 10.63
C GLN A 216 12.84 6.68 10.78
N PRO A 217 14.17 6.56 10.61
CA PRO A 217 14.85 5.32 10.97
C PRO A 217 14.67 5.08 12.48
N ARG A 218 14.40 3.83 12.89
CA ARG A 218 14.45 3.47 14.31
C ARG A 218 15.85 3.80 14.83
N GLU A 219 15.93 4.57 15.91
CA GLU A 219 17.15 4.64 16.70
C GLU A 219 17.50 3.21 17.10
N ARG A 220 18.71 2.77 16.74
CA ARG A 220 19.20 1.44 17.11
C ARG A 220 19.30 1.42 18.62
N VAL A 221 18.31 0.81 19.29
CA VAL A 221 18.48 0.36 20.66
C VAL A 221 19.48 -0.79 20.59
N THR A 222 20.74 -0.46 20.88
CA THR A 222 21.84 -1.41 21.12
C THR A 222 21.55 -2.28 22.34
#